data_AF-A0A2W7QNU4-F1
#
_entry.id   AF-A0A2W7QNU4-F1
#
_cell.length_a   1.000
_cell.length_b   1.000
_cell.length_c   1.000
_cell.angle_alpha   90.00
_cell.angle_beta   90.00
_cell.angle_gamma   90.00
#
_symmetry.space_group_name_H-M   'P 1'
#
loop_
_entity.id
_entity.type
_entity.pdbx_description
1 polymer ?
#
loop_
_entity_poly.entity_id
_entity_poly.type
_entity_poly.pdbx_seq_one_letter_code
_entity_poly.pdbx_strand_id
1 'polypeptide(L)' 'MRIENPVTIQPQQRAERSRMLASAVASQRIEGLELDAQSKRDFHALEGGELSASELRARLLSRYSRAGASR' A
#
# COMPACT_ATOMS: atom_id res chain seq x y z
N MET A 1 -10.51 9.27 -19.04
CA MET A 1 -9.61 8.97 -17.90
C MET A 1 -10.34 9.40 -16.64
N ARG A 2 -10.90 8.47 -15.86
CA ARG A 2 -11.59 8.81 -14.61
C ARG A 2 -10.53 9.07 -13.55
N ILE A 3 -10.42 10.31 -13.10
CA ILE A 3 -9.64 10.66 -11.92
C ILE A 3 -10.55 10.26 -10.75
N GLU A 4 -10.25 9.15 -10.09
CA GLU A 4 -10.95 8.76 -8.87
C GLU A 4 -10.72 9.87 -7.83
N ASN A 5 -11.80 10.31 -7.17
CA ASN A 5 -11.73 11.36 -6.16
C ASN A 5 -10.71 10.97 -5.08
N PRO A 6 -9.80 11.87 -4.66
CA PRO A 6 -8.89 11.59 -3.56
C PRO A 6 -9.69 11.19 -2.33
N VAL A 7 -9.29 10.09 -1.67
CA VAL A 7 -9.93 9.65 -0.44
C VAL A 7 -9.58 10.69 0.62
N THR A 8 -10.49 11.60 0.89
CA THR A 8 -10.32 12.57 1.98
C THR A 8 -10.40 11.81 3.29
N ILE A 9 -9.24 11.48 3.86
CA ILE A 9 -9.11 10.86 5.16
C ILE A 9 -8.92 11.93 6.23
N GLN A 10 -9.67 11.79 7.32
CA GLN A 10 -9.52 12.65 8.48
C GLN A 10 -8.17 12.37 9.17
N PRO A 11 -7.58 13.36 9.87
CA PRO A 11 -6.30 13.18 10.56
C PRO A 11 -6.26 11.98 11.51
N GLN A 12 -7.38 11.69 12.19
CA GLN A 12 -7.52 10.53 13.07
C GLN A 12 -7.41 9.21 12.29
N GLN A 13 -8.11 9.10 11.16
CA GLN A 13 -8.07 7.92 10.28
C GLN A 13 -6.68 7.72 9.69
N ARG A 14 -5.96 8.80 9.36
CA ARG A 14 -4.57 8.74 8.93
C ARG A 14 -3.67 8.18 10.03
N ALA A 15 -3.82 8.64 11.28
CA ALA A 15 -3.04 8.15 12.40
C ALA A 15 -3.29 6.66 12.69
N GLU A 16 -4.55 6.22 12.61
CA GLU A 16 -4.91 4.79 12.74
C GLU A 16 -4.27 3.94 11.64
N ARG A 17 -4.39 4.36 10.38
CA ARG A 17 -3.73 3.69 9.25
C ARG A 17 -2.22 3.62 9.41
N SER A 18 -1.60 4.71 9.85
CA SER A 18 -0.16 4.78 10.10
C SER A 18 0.28 3.74 11.13
N ARG A 19 -0.44 3.63 12.26
CA ARG A 19 -0.16 2.60 13.29
C ARG A 19 -0.32 1.18 12.75
N MET A 20 -1.39 0.92 12.00
CA MET A 20 -1.63 -0.39 11.40
C MET A 20 -0.51 -0.77 10.42
N LEU A 21 -0.11 0.14 9.53
CA LEU A 21 0.95 -0.10 8.56
C LEU A 21 2.30 -0.28 9.26
N ALA A 22 2.62 0.54 10.26
CA ALA A 22 3.84 0.40 11.05
C ALA A 22 3.92 -0.98 11.73
N SER A 23 2.83 -1.45 12.32
CA SER A 23 2.75 -2.79 12.91
C SER A 23 2.95 -3.89 11.88
N ALA A 24 2.29 -3.81 10.72
CA ALA A 24 2.43 -4.79 9.66
C ALA A 24 3.87 -4.85 9.11
N VAL A 25 4.51 -3.69 8.90
CA VAL A 25 5.92 -3.60 8.47
C VAL A 25 6.85 -4.16 9.52
N ALA A 26 6.63 -3.87 10.81
CA ALA A 26 7.43 -4.42 11.89
C ALA A 26 7.36 -5.95 11.93
N SER A 27 6.17 -6.54 11.74
CA SER A 27 6.01 -7.99 11.65
C SER A 27 6.83 -8.59 10.50
N GLN A 28 6.86 -7.96 9.33
CA GLN A 28 7.69 -8.45 8.21
C GLN A 28 9.19 -8.37 8.55
N ARG A 29 9.62 -7.28 9.19
CA ARG A 29 11.03 -7.09 9.58
C ARG A 29 11.51 -8.09 10.61
N ILE A 30 10.66 -8.50 11.56
CA ILE A 30 10.97 -9.54 12.53
C ILE A 30 11.31 -10.86 11.83
N GLU A 31 10.63 -11.15 10.71
CA GLU A 31 10.87 -12.32 9.86
C GLU A 31 12.05 -12.11 8.87
N GLY A 32 12.80 -11.01 9.00
CA GLY A 32 13.92 -10.68 8.09
C GLY A 32 13.47 -10.24 6.68
N LEU A 33 12.19 -9.91 6.51
CA LEU A 33 11.64 -9.44 5.23
C LEU A 33 11.63 -7.91 5.16
N GLU A 34 12.02 -7.38 4.01
CA GLU A 34 12.00 -5.95 3.72
C GLU A 34 11.06 -5.64 2.54
N LEU A 35 10.34 -4.54 2.66
CA LEU A 35 9.52 -4.05 1.55
C LEU A 35 10.42 -3.49 0.44
N ASP A 36 10.11 -3.86 -0.80
CA ASP A 36 10.70 -3.23 -1.97
C ASP A 36 10.32 -1.75 -2.07
N ALA A 37 11.11 -0.99 -2.82
CA ALA A 37 10.93 0.46 -2.94
C ALA A 37 9.54 0.86 -3.49
N GLN A 38 8.95 0.05 -4.37
CA GLN A 38 7.63 0.33 -4.91
C GLN A 38 6.53 0.08 -3.88
N SER A 39 6.62 -1.02 -3.13
CA SER A 39 5.70 -1.32 -2.03
C SER A 39 5.75 -0.26 -0.92
N LYS A 40 6.95 0.29 -0.61
CA LYS A 40 7.11 1.41 0.33
C LYS A 40 6.35 2.66 -0.15
N ARG A 41 6.45 3.01 -1.43
CA ARG A 41 5.72 4.15 -2.01
C ARG A 41 4.21 3.94 -1.99
N ASP A 42 3.74 2.76 -2.37
CA ASP A 42 2.31 2.44 -2.38
C ASP A 42 1.70 2.46 -0.97
N PHE A 43 2.44 2.04 0.07
CA PHE A 43 2.00 2.12 1.46
C PHE A 43 1.92 3.57 1.97
N HIS A 44 2.86 4.44 1.60
CA HIS A 44 2.77 5.87 1.90
C HIS A 44 1.58 6.54 1.20
N ALA A 45 1.30 6.17 -0.05
CA ALA A 45 0.12 6.68 -0.76
C ALA A 45 -1.19 6.22 -0.08
N LEU A 46 -1.26 4.97 0.40
CA LEU A 46 -2.40 4.46 1.16
C LEU A 46 -2.59 5.19 2.50
N GLU A 47 -1.49 5.45 3.21
CA GLU A 47 -1.46 6.22 4.45
C GLU A 47 -1.92 7.66 4.22
N GLY A 48 -1.49 8.29 3.13
CA GLY A 48 -1.85 9.66 2.74
C GLY A 48 -3.25 9.80 2.15
N GLY A 49 -3.94 8.70 1.82
CA GLY A 49 -5.27 8.73 1.19
C GLY A 49 -5.25 8.99 -0.31
N GLU A 50 -4.05 9.07 -0.90
CA GLU A 50 -3.82 9.14 -2.35
C GLU A 50 -4.12 7.80 -3.04
N LEU A 51 -4.15 6.72 -2.26
CA LEU A 51 -4.47 5.36 -2.70
C LEU A 51 -5.50 4.73 -1.78
N SER A 52 -6.53 4.10 -2.33
CA SER A 52 -7.44 3.25 -1.59
C SER A 52 -6.88 1.82 -1.43
N ALA A 53 -7.41 1.06 -0.46
CA ALA A 53 -7.02 -0.34 -0.27
C ALA A 53 -7.37 -1.21 -1.50
N SER A 54 -8.48 -0.91 -2.18
CA SER A 54 -8.90 -1.62 -3.40
C SER A 54 -7.94 -1.36 -4.55
N GLU A 55 -7.51 -0.11 -4.74
CA GLU A 55 -6.52 0.24 -5.77
C GLU A 55 -5.15 -0.38 -5.46
N LEU A 56 -4.71 -0.36 -4.18
CA LEU A 56 -3.49 -1.04 -3.77
C LEU A 56 -3.55 -2.53 -4.12
N ARG A 57 -4.66 -3.20 -3.80
CA ARG A 57 -4.87 -4.62 -4.14
C ARG A 57 -4.78 -4.83 -5.65
N ALA A 58 -5.44 -3.99 -6.44
CA ALA A 58 -5.39 -4.10 -7.90
C ALA A 58 -3.96 -3.93 -8.45
N ARG A 59 -3.19 -2.97 -7.92
CA ARG A 59 -1.76 -2.76 -8.28
C ARG A 59 -0.91 -3.98 -7.98
N LEU A 60 -1.05 -4.55 -6.77
CA LEU A 60 -0.30 -5.74 -6.36
C LEU A 60 -0.62 -6.94 -7.26
N LEU A 61 -1.90 -7.20 -7.52
CA LEU A 61 -2.33 -8.31 -8.40
C LEU A 61 -1.80 -8.13 -9.82
N SER A 62 -1.86 -6.92 -10.38
CA SER A 62 -1.32 -6.62 -11.71
C SER A 62 0.20 -6.82 -11.78
N ARG A 63 0.93 -6.42 -10.74
CA ARG A 63 2.39 -6.57 -10.66
C ARG A 63 2.81 -8.04 -10.65
N TYR A 64 2.17 -8.86 -9.82
CA TYR A 64 2.55 -10.26 -9.67
C TYR A 64 1.98 -11.17 -10.78
N SER A 65 0.84 -10.83 -11.38
CA SER A 65 0.36 -11.53 -12.58
C SER A 65 1.28 -11.29 -13.79
N ARG A 66 1.79 -10.07 -13.98
CA ARG A 66 2.80 -9.78 -15.02
C ARG A 66 4.14 -10.46 -14.75
N ALA A 67 4.59 -10.52 -13.50
CA ALA A 67 5.83 -11.21 -13.13
C ALA A 67 5.75 -12.74 -13.31
N GLY A 68 4.55 -13.33 -13.23
CA GLY A 68 4.32 -14.76 -13.50
C GLY A 68 4.24 -15.12 -14.98
N ALA A 69 3.88 -14.18 -15.86
CA ALA A 69 3.77 -14.39 -17.31
C ALA A 69 5.11 -14.36 -18.06
N SER A 70 6.20 -13.93 -17.40
CA SER A 70 7.55 -13.91 -17.97
C SER A 70 8.41 -15.13 -17.56
N ARG A 71 7.78 -16.23 -17.13
CA ARG A 71 8.46 -17.52 -16.88
C ARG A 71 7.98 -18.59 -17.83
#